data_AF-A0AAN0MCZ7-F1
#
_entry.id   AF-A0AAN0MCZ7-F1
#
_cell.length_a   1.000
_cell.length_b   1.000
_cell.length_c   1.000
_cell.angle_alpha   90.00
_cell.angle_beta   90.00
_cell.angle_gamma   90.00
#
_symmetry.space_group_name_H-M   'P 1'
#
loop_
_entity.id
_entity.type
_entity.pdbx_description
1 polymer ?
#
loop_
_entity_poly.entity_id
_entity_poly.type
_entity_poly.pdbx_seq_one_letter_code
_entity_poly.pdbx_strand_id
1 'polypeptide(L)'
;MSAQKQRGGAFSVKGLKMTFPEWTKPGIYGALGGAIAVSILGFSWGGWTTSGSAQTMAQDLAAEEVTLAMVPVCLNMSAADPERTEKLATLQDLSSFGRRNAMMETGWATRPGTDTPDRGLAAACLAGLELDGS
;
A
#
# COMPACT_ATOMS: atom_id res chain seq x y z
N MET A 1 -35.38 21.10 7.22
CA MET A 1 -35.30 22.33 8.04
C MET A 1 -34.66 21.93 9.37
N SER A 2 -33.46 22.34 9.77
CA SER A 2 -32.57 23.37 9.27
C SER A 2 -31.15 23.08 9.75
N ALA A 3 -30.21 23.39 8.87
CA ALA A 3 -28.77 23.30 9.01
C ALA A 3 -28.18 24.08 10.21
N GLN A 4 -27.08 23.54 10.73
CA GLN A 4 -25.81 24.23 11.02
C GLN A 4 -25.86 25.64 11.64
N LYS A 5 -25.38 25.79 12.88
CA LYS A 5 -24.69 27.04 13.27
C LYS A 5 -23.68 26.78 14.38
N GLN A 6 -22.43 26.70 13.94
CA GLN A 6 -21.22 26.86 14.73
C GLN A 6 -21.41 27.85 15.89
N ARG A 7 -21.19 27.38 17.12
CA ARG A 7 -20.61 28.22 18.15
C ARG A 7 -19.38 27.49 18.66
N GLY A 8 -18.24 27.92 18.12
CA GLY A 8 -16.93 27.66 18.68
C GLY A 8 -16.92 28.04 20.15
N GLY A 9 -17.29 27.06 20.98
CA GLY A 9 -16.87 27.01 22.36
C GLY A 9 -15.37 26.83 22.32
N ALA A 10 -14.66 27.96 22.18
CA ALA A 10 -13.31 28.10 22.66
C ALA A 10 -13.27 27.32 23.97
N PHE A 11 -12.54 26.21 23.97
CA PHE A 11 -12.13 25.56 25.20
C PHE A 11 -11.30 26.63 25.92
N SER A 12 -12.02 27.42 26.71
CA SER A 12 -11.52 28.60 27.36
C SER A 12 -10.64 28.09 28.49
N VAL A 13 -9.36 27.89 28.18
CA VAL A 13 -8.25 27.73 29.14
C VAL A 13 -8.09 28.96 30.05
N LYS A 14 -9.03 29.91 30.01
CA LYS A 14 -9.02 31.22 30.66
C LYS A 14 -9.33 31.16 32.17
N GLY A 15 -8.89 30.08 32.79
CA GLY A 15 -9.00 29.85 34.23
C GLY A 15 -7.91 28.93 34.79
N LEU A 16 -6.83 28.61 34.07
CA LEU A 16 -5.70 27.89 34.65
C LEU A 16 -4.83 28.82 35.53
N LYS A 17 -5.37 29.23 36.69
CA LYS A 17 -4.54 29.33 37.88
C LYS A 17 -4.43 27.92 38.47
N MET A 18 -3.73 27.03 37.77
CA MET A 18 -3.34 25.73 38.33
C MET A 18 -2.04 25.95 39.09
N THR A 19 -2.15 26.22 40.39
CA THR A 19 -1.11 25.79 41.32
C THR A 19 -1.04 24.27 41.19
N PHE A 20 -0.16 23.73 40.33
CA PHE A 20 0.01 22.29 40.20
C PHE A 20 0.66 21.76 41.49
N PRO A 21 -0.05 20.98 42.31
CA PRO A 21 0.54 20.40 43.51
C PRO A 21 1.55 19.31 43.11
N GLU A 22 2.55 19.06 43.97
CA GLU A 22 3.57 17.99 43.81
C GLU A 22 2.95 16.59 43.53
N TRP A 23 1.68 16.40 43.86
CA TRP A 23 0.86 15.21 43.60
C TRP A 23 0.43 15.03 42.13
N THR A 24 0.76 15.96 41.23
CA THR A 24 0.50 15.80 39.78
C THR A 24 1.46 14.79 39.13
N LYS A 25 2.66 14.64 39.70
CA LYS A 25 3.69 13.68 39.25
C LYS A 25 3.10 12.26 39.06
N PRO A 26 2.45 11.63 40.05
CA PRO A 26 1.86 10.30 39.87
C PRO A 26 0.72 10.25 38.86
N GLY A 27 -0.07 11.31 38.70
CA GLY A 27 -1.15 11.37 37.71
C GLY A 27 -0.65 11.29 36.27
N ILE A 28 0.48 11.92 35.97
CA ILE A 28 1.11 11.87 34.64
C ILE A 28 1.63 10.46 34.32
N TYR A 29 2.26 9.80 35.29
CA TYR A 29 2.72 8.40 35.12
C TYR A 29 1.54 7.43 34.91
N GLY A 30 0.43 7.63 35.62
CA GLY A 30 -0.80 6.85 35.42
C GLY A 30 -1.42 7.06 34.04
N ALA A 31 -1.47 8.29 33.55
CA ALA A 31 -1.98 8.60 32.22
C ALA A 31 -1.12 7.98 31.10
N LEU A 32 0.21 8.03 31.23
CA LEU A 32 1.15 7.37 30.31
C LEU A 32 0.96 5.86 30.31
N GLY A 33 0.94 5.23 31.49
CA GLY A 33 0.73 3.79 31.62
C GLY A 33 -0.63 3.33 31.06
N GLY A 34 -1.70 4.08 31.36
CA GLY A 34 -3.04 3.81 30.84
C GLY A 34 -3.14 3.93 29.32
N ALA A 35 -2.53 4.96 28.73
CA ALA A 35 -2.49 5.14 27.28
C ALA A 35 -1.76 3.98 26.57
N ILE A 36 -0.65 3.51 27.14
CA ILE A 36 0.10 2.36 26.60
C ILE A 36 -0.75 1.08 26.72
N ALA A 37 -1.36 0.83 27.87
CA ALA A 37 -2.18 -0.36 28.11
C ALA A 37 -3.41 -0.40 27.17
N VAL A 38 -4.13 0.72 27.03
CA VAL A 38 -5.28 0.83 26.11
C VAL A 38 -4.84 0.65 24.65
N SER A 39 -3.67 1.17 24.28
CA SER A 39 -3.12 0.96 22.94
C SER A 39 -2.88 -0.53 22.69
N ILE A 40 -2.13 -1.20 23.56
CA ILE A 40 -1.82 -2.63 23.39
C ILE A 40 -3.09 -3.47 23.32
N LEU A 41 -4.05 -3.24 24.22
CA LEU A 41 -5.32 -3.99 24.22
C LEU A 41 -6.18 -3.67 22.98
N GLY A 42 -6.24 -2.40 22.56
CA GLY A 42 -6.99 -1.97 21.38
C GLY A 42 -6.41 -2.50 20.07
N PHE A 43 -5.09 -2.50 19.93
CA PHE A 43 -4.39 -3.06 18.77
C PHE A 43 -4.35 -4.60 18.79
N SER A 44 -4.30 -5.25 19.96
CA SER A 44 -4.17 -6.71 20.06
C SER A 44 -5.50 -7.46 20.00
N TRP A 45 -6.61 -6.89 20.48
CA TRP A 45 -7.90 -7.61 20.55
C TRP A 45 -9.05 -6.89 19.84
N GLY A 46 -8.98 -5.56 19.73
CA GLY A 46 -10.04 -4.74 19.12
C GLY A 46 -9.91 -4.54 17.61
N GLY A 47 -8.80 -4.94 16.99
CA GLY A 47 -8.59 -4.72 15.56
C GLY A 47 -8.58 -3.23 15.19
N TRP A 48 -8.29 -2.34 16.14
CA TRP A 48 -8.21 -0.89 15.90
C TRP A 48 -6.90 -0.56 15.17
N THR A 49 -6.71 -1.13 13.99
CA THR A 49 -5.76 -0.61 13.01
C THR A 49 -6.30 0.73 12.54
N THR A 50 -5.42 1.71 12.36
CA THR A 50 -5.78 2.99 11.77
C THR A 50 -6.42 2.70 10.41
N SER A 51 -7.61 3.21 10.15
CA SER A 51 -8.37 2.94 8.91
C SER A 51 -7.58 3.19 7.63
N GLY A 52 -6.56 4.05 7.68
CA GLY A 52 -5.58 4.26 6.61
C GLY A 52 -4.69 3.05 6.34
N SER A 53 -4.12 2.42 7.36
CA SER A 53 -3.25 1.24 7.21
C SER A 53 -4.02 0.00 6.75
N ALA A 54 -5.27 -0.17 7.20
CA ALA A 54 -6.15 -1.22 6.69
C ALA A 54 -6.51 -1.02 5.21
N GLN A 55 -6.81 0.21 4.80
CA GLN A 55 -7.10 0.52 3.40
C GLN A 55 -5.87 0.35 2.51
N THR A 56 -4.69 0.78 2.95
CA THR A 56 -3.44 0.57 2.20
C THR A 56 -3.14 -0.91 2.03
N MET A 57 -3.20 -1.72 3.10
CA MET A 57 -3.01 -3.17 2.95
C MET A 57 -4.08 -3.83 2.07
N ALA A 58 -5.35 -3.41 2.17
CA ALA A 58 -6.39 -3.96 1.31
C ALA A 58 -6.20 -3.58 -0.17
N GLN A 59 -5.74 -2.36 -0.46
CA GLN A 59 -5.45 -1.92 -1.82
C GLN A 59 -4.21 -2.61 -2.39
N ASP A 60 -3.15 -2.79 -1.58
CA ASP A 60 -1.95 -3.49 -2.00
C ASP A 60 -2.24 -4.96 -2.30
N LEU A 61 -2.99 -5.64 -1.42
CA LEU A 61 -3.44 -7.02 -1.65
C LEU A 61 -4.32 -7.13 -2.89
N ALA A 62 -5.29 -6.22 -3.07
CA ALA A 62 -6.15 -6.23 -4.25
C ALA A 62 -5.38 -5.94 -5.55
N ALA A 63 -4.39 -5.05 -5.52
CA ALA A 63 -3.53 -4.77 -6.65
C ALA A 63 -2.67 -5.99 -6.99
N GLU A 64 -2.09 -6.65 -5.99
CA GLU A 64 -1.28 -7.85 -6.17
C GLU A 64 -2.10 -9.02 -6.75
N GLU A 65 -3.27 -9.32 -6.21
CA GLU A 65 -4.15 -10.38 -6.72
C GLU A 65 -4.58 -10.14 -8.18
N VAL A 66 -4.93 -8.90 -8.53
CA VAL A 66 -5.27 -8.53 -9.91
C VAL A 66 -4.06 -8.66 -10.84
N THR A 67 -2.86 -8.30 -10.37
CA THR A 67 -1.64 -8.47 -11.17
C THR A 67 -1.32 -9.95 -11.39
N LEU A 68 -1.45 -10.80 -10.36
CA LEU A 68 -1.23 -12.24 -10.45
C LEU A 68 -2.23 -12.92 -11.40
N ALA A 69 -3.50 -12.51 -11.38
CA ALA A 69 -4.50 -13.00 -12.33
C ALA A 69 -4.22 -12.56 -13.78
N MET A 70 -3.47 -11.47 -13.98
CA MET A 70 -3.08 -10.96 -15.30
C MET A 70 -1.73 -11.51 -15.80
N VAL A 71 -0.92 -12.13 -14.95
CA VAL A 71 0.29 -12.86 -15.37
C VAL A 71 0.01 -13.87 -16.50
N PRO A 72 -1.00 -14.77 -16.44
CA PRO A 72 -1.26 -15.71 -17.53
C PRO A 72 -1.60 -15.03 -18.86
N VAL A 73 -2.19 -13.83 -18.84
CA VAL A 73 -2.44 -13.04 -20.06
C VAL A 73 -1.12 -12.54 -20.65
N CYS A 74 -0.22 -12.01 -19.82
CA CYS A 74 1.10 -11.59 -20.25
C CYS A 74 1.92 -12.75 -20.83
N LEU A 75 1.90 -13.92 -20.18
CA LEU A 75 2.58 -15.12 -20.67
C LEU A 75 2.03 -15.57 -22.02
N ASN A 76 0.71 -15.59 -22.19
CA ASN A 76 0.08 -15.91 -23.47
C ASN A 76 0.43 -14.90 -24.58
N MET A 77 0.45 -13.60 -24.27
CA MET A 77 0.89 -12.56 -25.20
C MET A 77 2.35 -12.75 -25.61
N SER A 78 3.24 -13.04 -24.65
CA SER A 78 4.64 -13.32 -24.92
C SER A 78 4.82 -14.57 -25.79
N ALA A 79 4.01 -15.61 -25.56
CA ALA A 79 4.06 -16.86 -26.32
C ALA A 79 3.55 -16.71 -27.76
N ALA A 80 2.60 -15.78 -27.98
CA ALA A 80 2.08 -15.43 -29.30
C ALA A 80 2.99 -14.46 -30.08
N ASP A 81 3.95 -13.82 -29.41
CA ASP A 81 4.86 -12.84 -30.04
C ASP A 81 5.96 -13.56 -30.86
N PRO A 82 6.08 -13.29 -32.18
CA PRO A 82 7.13 -13.88 -33.01
C PRO A 82 8.54 -13.41 -32.63
N GLU A 83 8.67 -12.25 -31.98
CA GLU A 83 9.93 -11.67 -31.53
C GLU A 83 10.24 -12.00 -30.06
N ARG A 84 9.52 -12.96 -29.46
CA ARG A 84 9.66 -13.35 -28.04
C ARG A 84 11.12 -13.57 -27.65
N THR A 85 11.86 -14.34 -28.44
CA THR A 85 13.23 -14.74 -28.11
C THR A 85 14.19 -13.55 -28.08
N GLU A 86 14.05 -12.61 -29.01
CA GLU A 86 14.87 -11.41 -29.08
C GLU A 86 14.54 -10.45 -27.92
N LYS A 87 13.25 -10.22 -27.68
CA LYS A 87 12.78 -9.38 -26.56
C LYS A 87 13.23 -9.96 -25.21
N LEU A 88 13.12 -11.27 -25.00
CA LEU A 88 13.59 -11.92 -23.78
C LEU A 88 15.11 -11.81 -23.60
N ALA A 89 15.89 -11.94 -24.67
CA ALA A 89 17.34 -11.76 -24.61
C ALA A 89 17.70 -10.33 -24.17
N THR A 90 17.04 -9.32 -24.73
CA THR A 90 17.21 -7.92 -24.31
C THR A 90 16.81 -7.71 -22.85
N LEU A 91 15.71 -8.32 -22.40
CA LEU A 91 15.25 -8.22 -21.01
C LEU A 91 16.26 -8.84 -20.03
N GLN A 92 16.85 -9.99 -20.37
CA GLN A 92 17.82 -10.67 -19.52
C GLN A 92 19.14 -9.91 -19.39
N ASP A 93 19.57 -9.19 -20.45
CA ASP A 93 20.79 -8.39 -20.45
C ASP A 93 20.67 -7.12 -19.58
N LEU A 94 19.45 -6.65 -19.33
CA LEU A 94 19.19 -5.44 -18.55
C LEU A 94 19.18 -5.69 -17.02
N SER A 95 19.63 -4.66 -16.29
CA SER A 95 19.46 -4.58 -14.84
C SER A 95 17.98 -4.61 -14.43
N SER A 96 17.66 -4.99 -13.19
CA SER A 96 16.27 -5.13 -12.71
C SER A 96 15.36 -3.92 -13.00
N PHE A 97 15.88 -2.70 -12.88
CA PHE A 97 15.13 -1.48 -13.23
C PHE A 97 14.94 -1.30 -14.75
N GLY A 98 16.00 -1.53 -15.54
CA GLY A 98 15.94 -1.45 -17.00
C GLY A 98 15.04 -2.53 -17.61
N ARG A 99 15.09 -3.74 -17.05
CA ARG A 99 14.29 -4.89 -17.46
C ARG A 99 12.79 -4.64 -17.31
N ARG A 100 12.35 -4.01 -16.21
CA ARG A 100 10.94 -3.63 -16.04
C ARG A 100 10.50 -2.59 -17.08
N ASN A 101 11.33 -1.59 -17.37
CA ASN A 101 11.01 -0.60 -18.41
C ASN A 101 10.95 -1.23 -19.80
N ALA A 102 11.96 -2.01 -20.17
CA ALA A 102 11.97 -2.72 -21.46
C ALA A 102 10.78 -3.68 -21.58
N MET A 103 10.33 -4.32 -20.49
CA MET A 103 9.13 -5.16 -20.53
C MET A 103 7.87 -4.32 -20.81
N MET A 104 7.76 -3.13 -20.23
CA MET A 104 6.66 -2.23 -20.56
C MET A 104 6.70 -1.77 -22.03
N GLU A 105 7.88 -1.60 -22.60
CA GLU A 105 8.06 -1.27 -24.03
C GLU A 105 7.66 -2.42 -24.96
N THR A 106 7.75 -3.68 -24.53
CA THR A 106 7.21 -4.82 -25.31
C THR A 106 5.68 -4.79 -25.46
N GLY A 107 4.98 -4.07 -24.58
CA GLY A 107 3.52 -4.04 -24.51
C GLY A 107 2.90 -5.27 -23.82
N TRP A 108 3.68 -6.25 -23.40
CA TRP A 108 3.15 -7.45 -22.72
C TRP A 108 2.61 -7.14 -21.30
N ALA A 109 3.13 -6.09 -20.67
CA ALA A 109 2.70 -5.62 -19.35
C ALA A 109 1.56 -4.59 -19.39
N THR A 110 0.78 -4.55 -20.47
CA THR A 110 -0.36 -3.65 -20.63
C THR A 110 -1.67 -4.40 -20.39
N ARG A 111 -2.57 -3.84 -19.56
CA ARG A 111 -3.85 -4.49 -19.28
C ARG A 111 -4.75 -4.45 -20.53
N PRO A 112 -5.50 -5.52 -20.83
CA PRO A 112 -6.46 -5.54 -21.93
C PRO A 112 -7.46 -4.37 -21.82
N GLY A 113 -7.58 -3.58 -22.89
CA GLY A 113 -8.46 -2.41 -22.93
C GLY A 113 -7.88 -1.11 -22.36
N THR A 114 -6.59 -1.10 -22.01
CA THR A 114 -5.84 0.13 -21.66
C THR A 114 -4.60 0.26 -22.51
N ASP A 115 -4.14 1.48 -22.78
CA ASP A 115 -2.87 1.74 -23.49
C ASP A 115 -1.71 2.03 -22.54
N THR A 116 -1.95 1.94 -21.22
CA THR A 116 -0.98 2.28 -20.18
C THR A 116 -0.32 1.01 -19.64
N PRO A 117 1.01 0.86 -19.78
CA PRO A 117 1.72 -0.27 -19.19
C PRO A 117 1.76 -0.17 -17.67
N ASP A 118 1.60 -1.32 -17.00
CA ASP A 118 1.56 -1.44 -15.54
C ASP A 118 2.90 -2.01 -15.00
N ARG A 119 3.52 -1.28 -14.07
CA ARG A 119 4.82 -1.67 -13.49
C ARG A 119 4.75 -2.89 -12.58
N GLY A 120 3.61 -3.09 -11.89
CA GLY A 120 3.37 -4.27 -11.06
C GLY A 120 3.21 -5.50 -11.95
N LEU A 121 2.43 -5.36 -13.03
CA LEU A 121 2.27 -6.41 -14.03
C LEU A 121 3.59 -6.76 -14.74
N ALA A 122 4.41 -5.76 -15.08
CA ALA A 122 5.74 -6.00 -15.67
C ALA A 122 6.65 -6.81 -14.73
N ALA A 123 6.64 -6.48 -13.43
CA ALA A 123 7.44 -7.24 -12.46
C ALA A 123 6.92 -8.67 -12.28
N ALA A 124 5.60 -8.85 -12.17
CA ALA A 124 4.98 -10.17 -12.01
C ALA A 124 5.16 -11.05 -13.26
N CYS A 125 5.07 -10.46 -14.45
CA CYS A 125 5.26 -11.20 -15.70
C CYS A 125 6.73 -11.62 -15.91
N LEU A 126 7.70 -10.76 -15.57
CA LEU A 126 9.12 -11.17 -15.54
C LEU A 126 9.34 -12.38 -14.63
N ALA A 127 8.76 -12.36 -13.43
CA ALA A 127 8.86 -13.47 -12.50
C ALA A 127 8.23 -14.75 -13.07
N GLY A 128 7.08 -14.65 -13.75
CA GLY A 128 6.45 -15.79 -14.43
C GLY A 128 7.31 -16.37 -15.57
N LEU A 129 7.94 -15.50 -16.38
CA LEU A 129 8.81 -15.92 -17.48
C LEU A 129 10.11 -16.60 -17.01
N GLU A 130 10.64 -16.19 -15.86
CA GLU A 130 11.78 -16.87 -15.22
C GLU A 130 11.41 -18.30 -14.76
N LEU A 131 10.16 -18.52 -14.35
CA LEU A 131 9.64 -19.83 -13.93
C LEU A 131 9.26 -20.74 -15.11
N ASP A 132 8.75 -20.18 -16.22
CA ASP A 132 8.48 -20.95 -17.45
C ASP A 132 9.77 -21.48 -18.13
N GLY A 133 10.92 -20.89 -17.80
CA GLY A 133 12.23 -21.28 -18.33
C GLY A 133 12.95 -22.38 -17.53
N SER A 134 12.39 -22.84 -16.41
CA SER A 134 12.94 -23.94 -15.57
C SER A 134 12.26 -25.27 -15.83
#